data_AF-A0A662IMX4-F1
#
_entry.id   AF-A0A662IMX4-F1
#
_cell.length_a   1.000
_cell.length_b   1.000
_cell.length_c   1.000
_cell.angle_alpha   90.00
_cell.angle_beta   90.00
_cell.angle_gamma   90.00
#
_symmetry.space_group_name_H-M   'P 1'
#
loop_
_entity.id
_entity.type
_entity.pdbx_description
1 polymer ?
#
loop_
_entity_poly.entity_id
_entity_poly.type
_entity_poly.pdbx_seq_one_letter_code
_entity_poly.pdbx_strand_id
1 'polypeptide(L)'
;MAEEEVIIKKCGCHSGEPGCWVRCGLLAYVDKKTGRLIKVEGNPEHPVSRGYVCKERINHMIDFIYHPEQLKYPLKRVGERGSGQWQRISWEQALDEIAAKLKELIEKYGPECIAVVEGTYRTDLYWARSRFLFAIGNPGNVTAPGTICSTCDVAMQYCMFGANTHTPDIMNARCIVLDSRHPSESLPAQWHALMERKRGGEELYLIVLDPRFTEEARNADYWLQLRPGTDAGVFLSWMYIMIRDNLFDREFVEKWSNGPLLLRTDKDWWLTEKDVVKGGKEDRYVAMDKNKGLIIWDPVMCQFYTLSGEPIPDEEVKVEL
;
A
#
# COMPACT_ATOMS: atom_id res chain seq x y z
N MET A 1 -22.05 -27.36 23.83
CA MET A 1 -22.27 -28.36 22.76
C MET A 1 -21.07 -29.30 22.78
N ALA A 2 -21.30 -30.60 22.69
CA ALA A 2 -20.20 -31.57 22.72
C ALA A 2 -19.29 -31.36 21.49
N GLU A 3 -17.96 -31.45 21.68
CA GLU A 3 -16.94 -31.23 20.63
C GLU A 3 -17.12 -32.15 19.41
N GLU A 4 -17.90 -33.23 19.52
CA GLU A 4 -18.15 -34.20 18.45
C GLU A 4 -19.04 -33.68 17.30
N GLU A 5 -19.81 -32.60 17.50
CA GLU A 5 -20.79 -32.12 16.51
C GLU A 5 -20.29 -31.00 15.56
N VAL A 6 -19.03 -30.58 15.70
CA VAL A 6 -18.49 -29.42 14.98
C VAL A 6 -17.29 -29.80 14.12
N ILE A 7 -17.18 -29.23 12.91
CA ILE A 7 -15.98 -29.26 12.07
C ILE A 7 -15.27 -27.94 12.22
N ILE A 8 -13.99 -27.97 12.57
CA ILE A 8 -13.13 -26.79 12.61
C ILE A 8 -12.38 -26.70 11.29
N LYS A 9 -12.49 -25.55 10.61
CA LYS A 9 -11.75 -25.25 9.39
C LYS A 9 -10.81 -24.07 9.63
N LYS A 10 -9.55 -24.21 9.22
CA LYS A 10 -8.61 -23.09 9.18
C LYS A 10 -8.91 -22.25 7.93
N CYS A 11 -9.06 -20.95 8.09
CA CYS A 11 -9.24 -20.01 6.98
C CYS A 11 -8.55 -18.68 7.27
N GLY A 12 -8.55 -17.77 6.29
CA GLY A 12 -8.07 -16.40 6.49
C GLY A 12 -9.23 -15.44 6.61
N CYS A 13 -9.02 -14.34 7.34
CA CYS A 13 -9.92 -13.19 7.40
C CYS A 13 -10.14 -12.51 6.03
N HIS A 14 -9.52 -13.00 4.96
CA HIS A 14 -9.77 -12.54 3.59
C HIS A 14 -10.94 -13.27 2.92
N SER A 15 -11.29 -14.48 3.36
CA SER A 15 -12.12 -15.42 2.59
C SER A 15 -13.63 -15.19 2.69
N GLY A 16 -14.07 -14.09 3.30
CA GLY A 16 -15.48 -13.70 3.36
C GLY A 16 -15.61 -12.25 3.78
N GLU A 17 -16.55 -11.51 3.19
CA GLU A 17 -16.99 -10.23 3.75
C GLU A 17 -17.60 -10.48 5.14
N PRO A 18 -17.37 -9.62 6.15
CA PRO A 18 -16.70 -8.31 6.17
C PRO A 18 -15.17 -8.36 6.41
N GLY A 19 -14.50 -9.42 5.97
CA GLY A 19 -13.05 -9.65 6.09
C GLY A 19 -12.13 -8.54 5.57
N CYS A 20 -10.83 -8.59 5.87
CA CYS A 20 -9.87 -7.53 5.50
C CYS A 20 -8.57 -8.01 4.84
N TRP A 21 -7.80 -7.06 4.32
CA TRP A 21 -6.57 -7.31 3.56
C TRP A 21 -5.42 -7.85 4.41
N VAL A 22 -5.48 -7.74 5.75
CA VAL A 22 -4.44 -8.24 6.69
C VAL A 22 -4.36 -9.76 6.71
N ARG A 23 -5.43 -10.46 6.32
CA ARG A 23 -5.50 -11.93 6.23
C ARG A 23 -5.15 -12.67 7.53
N CYS A 24 -5.56 -12.16 8.70
CA CYS A 24 -5.39 -12.87 9.97
C CYS A 24 -5.91 -14.31 9.88
N GLY A 25 -5.21 -15.26 10.52
CA GLY A 25 -5.65 -16.64 10.56
C GLY A 25 -6.85 -16.83 11.47
N LEU A 26 -7.82 -17.61 11.01
CA LEU A 26 -9.09 -17.88 11.67
C LEU A 26 -9.35 -19.38 11.82
N LEU A 27 -10.13 -19.70 12.85
CA LEU A 27 -10.78 -20.99 13.05
C LEU A 27 -12.28 -20.80 12.87
N ALA A 28 -12.85 -21.43 11.83
CA ALA A 28 -14.27 -21.44 11.52
C ALA A 28 -14.90 -22.74 12.04
N TYR A 29 -15.88 -22.60 12.92
CA TYR A 29 -16.61 -23.71 13.54
C TYR A 29 -17.90 -23.92 12.76
N VAL A 30 -18.02 -25.08 12.11
CA VAL A 30 -19.16 -25.43 11.27
C VAL A 30 -19.91 -26.59 11.90
N ASP A 31 -21.21 -26.41 12.11
CA ASP A 31 -22.09 -27.46 12.60
C ASP A 31 -22.20 -28.59 11.56
N LYS A 32 -21.91 -29.84 11.98
CA LYS A 32 -21.88 -31.00 11.07
C LYS A 32 -23.24 -31.35 10.47
N LYS A 33 -24.33 -31.06 11.18
CA LYS A 33 -25.69 -31.47 10.77
C LYS A 33 -26.30 -30.47 9.80
N THR A 34 -26.10 -29.19 10.06
CA THR A 34 -26.71 -28.08 9.32
C THR A 34 -25.77 -27.46 8.29
N GLY A 35 -24.46 -27.71 8.39
CA GLY A 35 -23.44 -27.07 7.57
C GLY A 35 -23.27 -25.57 7.85
N ARG A 36 -23.88 -25.05 8.94
CA ARG A 36 -23.84 -23.63 9.27
C ARG A 36 -22.58 -23.26 10.04
N LEU A 37 -22.01 -22.11 9.73
CA LEU A 37 -21.00 -21.44 10.51
C LEU A 37 -21.62 -20.95 11.83
N ILE A 38 -21.08 -21.40 12.96
CA ILE A 38 -21.64 -21.12 14.29
C ILE A 38 -20.70 -20.31 15.18
N LYS A 39 -19.40 -20.28 14.87
CA LYS A 39 -18.39 -19.49 15.58
C LYS A 39 -17.20 -19.23 14.68
N VAL A 40 -16.58 -18.06 14.85
CA VAL A 40 -15.26 -17.73 14.27
C VAL A 40 -14.37 -17.19 15.39
N GLU A 41 -13.12 -17.62 15.44
CA GLU A 41 -12.11 -17.05 16.34
C GLU A 41 -10.74 -16.99 15.67
N GLY A 42 -9.79 -16.28 16.27
CA GLY A 42 -8.42 -16.21 15.77
C GLY A 42 -7.69 -17.53 15.95
N ASN A 43 -6.92 -17.94 14.93
CA ASN A 43 -6.08 -19.13 14.98
C ASN A 43 -4.75 -18.83 15.70
N PRO A 44 -4.49 -19.40 16.90
CA PRO A 44 -3.25 -19.18 17.65
C PRO A 44 -1.99 -19.66 16.91
N GLU A 45 -2.13 -20.68 16.05
CA GLU A 45 -1.02 -21.26 15.28
C GLU A 45 -0.66 -20.44 14.03
N HIS A 46 -1.43 -19.40 13.70
CA HIS A 46 -1.15 -18.61 12.51
C HIS A 46 0.15 -17.80 12.70
N PRO A 47 1.14 -17.90 11.78
CA PRO A 47 2.50 -17.40 12.02
C PRO A 47 2.56 -15.88 12.24
N VAL A 48 1.69 -15.11 11.57
CA VAL A 48 1.66 -13.65 11.69
C VAL A 48 0.75 -13.21 12.82
N SER A 49 -0.55 -13.46 12.70
CA SER A 49 -1.54 -12.98 13.67
C SER A 49 -1.53 -13.68 15.02
N ARG A 50 -1.01 -14.91 15.17
CA ARG A 50 -0.89 -15.63 16.46
C ARG A 50 -2.16 -15.57 17.34
N GLY A 51 -3.33 -15.73 16.71
CA GLY A 51 -4.64 -15.64 17.37
C GLY A 51 -5.22 -14.23 17.51
N TYR A 52 -4.45 -13.16 17.28
CA TYR A 52 -4.94 -11.79 17.32
C TYR A 52 -5.83 -11.44 16.13
N VAL A 53 -7.03 -10.96 16.44
CA VAL A 53 -8.06 -10.58 15.49
C VAL A 53 -8.92 -9.44 16.02
N CYS A 54 -9.56 -8.68 15.13
CA CYS A 54 -10.53 -7.64 15.50
C CYS A 54 -11.81 -8.29 16.05
N LYS A 55 -11.94 -8.46 17.36
CA LYS A 55 -13.04 -9.19 18.01
C LYS A 55 -14.43 -8.78 17.50
N GLU A 56 -14.71 -7.49 17.45
CA GLU A 56 -15.99 -6.95 16.94
C GLU A 56 -16.29 -7.40 15.51
N ARG A 57 -15.32 -7.27 14.59
CA ARG A 57 -15.49 -7.66 13.18
C ARG A 57 -15.74 -9.16 13.05
N ILE A 58 -15.01 -9.97 13.81
CA ILE A 58 -15.06 -11.44 13.73
C ILE A 58 -16.44 -11.93 14.19
N ASN A 59 -16.97 -11.34 15.26
CA ASN A 59 -18.29 -11.66 15.79
C ASN A 59 -19.40 -11.38 14.76
N HIS A 60 -19.28 -10.29 13.99
CA HIS A 60 -20.25 -9.93 12.96
C HIS A 60 -20.14 -10.72 11.64
N MET A 61 -19.14 -11.60 11.47
CA MET A 61 -19.04 -12.40 10.24
C MET A 61 -20.24 -13.33 10.06
N ILE A 62 -20.74 -13.90 11.16
CA ILE A 62 -21.90 -14.79 11.15
C ILE A 62 -23.17 -14.00 10.81
N ASP A 63 -23.35 -12.85 11.46
CA ASP A 63 -24.47 -11.94 11.20
C ASP A 63 -24.51 -11.51 9.74
N PHE A 64 -23.35 -11.20 9.15
CA PHE A 64 -23.23 -10.83 7.74
C PHE A 64 -23.62 -11.98 6.81
N ILE A 65 -23.04 -13.18 6.99
CA ILE A 65 -23.31 -14.36 6.14
C ILE A 65 -24.80 -14.73 6.17
N TYR A 66 -25.43 -14.61 7.34
CA TYR A 66 -26.83 -14.97 7.55
C TYR A 66 -27.80 -13.80 7.56
N HIS A 67 -27.34 -12.60 7.18
CA HIS A 67 -28.18 -11.42 7.21
C HIS A 67 -29.45 -11.64 6.37
N PRO A 68 -30.65 -11.27 6.86
CA PRO A 68 -31.89 -11.48 6.13
C PRO A 68 -31.90 -10.76 4.78
N GLU A 69 -31.20 -9.62 4.68
CA GLU A 69 -31.10 -8.82 3.45
C GLU A 69 -29.94 -9.22 2.53
N GLN A 70 -29.24 -10.33 2.83
CA GLN A 70 -28.14 -10.80 1.99
C GLN A 70 -28.62 -11.07 0.55
N LEU A 71 -27.93 -10.51 -0.44
CA LEU A 71 -28.23 -10.68 -1.86
C LEU A 71 -27.91 -12.11 -2.30
N LYS A 72 -28.93 -12.97 -2.38
CA LYS A 72 -28.80 -14.40 -2.71
C LYS A 72 -29.10 -14.74 -4.17
N TYR A 73 -29.76 -13.84 -4.89
CA TYR A 73 -30.25 -14.07 -6.24
C TYR A 73 -30.10 -12.81 -7.11
N PRO A 74 -30.02 -12.95 -8.44
CA PRO A 74 -30.14 -11.83 -9.36
C PRO A 74 -31.49 -11.13 -9.20
N LEU A 75 -31.46 -9.80 -9.14
CA LEU A 75 -32.63 -8.94 -8.99
C LEU A 75 -32.69 -7.93 -10.12
N LYS A 76 -33.87 -7.79 -10.74
CA LYS A 76 -34.17 -6.75 -11.73
C LYS A 76 -35.04 -5.67 -11.10
N ARG A 77 -34.66 -4.42 -11.29
CA ARG A 77 -35.43 -3.27 -10.81
C ARG A 77 -36.75 -3.18 -11.59
N VAL A 78 -37.87 -3.03 -10.88
CA VAL A 78 -39.21 -2.87 -11.49
C VAL A 78 -39.86 -1.51 -11.18
N GLY A 79 -39.40 -0.79 -10.16
CA GLY A 79 -39.83 0.58 -9.84
C GLY A 79 -38.76 1.63 -10.14
N GLU A 80 -38.95 2.87 -9.67
CA GLU A 80 -37.94 3.94 -9.81
C GLU A 80 -36.59 3.61 -9.17
N ARG A 81 -35.50 4.23 -9.64
CA ARG A 81 -34.18 4.04 -9.02
C ARG A 81 -34.23 4.53 -7.57
N GLY A 82 -33.76 3.70 -6.64
CA GLY A 82 -33.85 3.97 -5.19
C GLY A 82 -35.16 3.57 -4.53
N SER A 83 -36.18 3.10 -5.27
CA SER A 83 -37.47 2.68 -4.70
C SER A 83 -37.43 1.36 -3.92
N GLY A 84 -36.36 0.57 -4.05
CA GLY A 84 -36.25 -0.75 -3.44
C GLY A 84 -37.17 -1.82 -4.06
N GLN A 85 -37.79 -1.55 -5.21
CA GLN A 85 -38.70 -2.49 -5.87
C GLN A 85 -37.96 -3.40 -6.85
N TRP A 86 -37.88 -4.68 -6.49
CA TRP A 86 -37.09 -5.70 -7.19
C TRP A 86 -37.93 -6.92 -7.55
N GLN A 87 -37.64 -7.50 -8.71
CA GLN A 87 -38.13 -8.81 -9.13
C GLN A 87 -36.94 -9.77 -9.24
N ARG A 88 -37.06 -10.96 -8.65
CA ARG A 88 -36.08 -12.02 -8.83
C ARG A 88 -36.13 -12.54 -10.27
N ILE A 89 -34.97 -12.68 -10.90
CA ILE A 89 -34.81 -13.25 -12.24
C ILE A 89 -33.77 -14.38 -12.22
N SER A 90 -33.68 -15.16 -13.30
CA SER A 90 -32.64 -16.19 -13.43
C SER A 90 -31.26 -15.56 -13.73
N TRP A 91 -30.20 -16.33 -13.52
CA TRP A 91 -28.84 -15.90 -13.87
C TRP A 91 -28.69 -15.73 -15.38
N GLU A 92 -29.26 -16.63 -16.17
CA GLU A 92 -29.25 -16.59 -17.63
C GLU A 92 -29.91 -15.29 -18.11
N GLN A 93 -31.11 -14.98 -17.64
CA GLN A 93 -31.80 -13.74 -17.99
C GLN A 93 -30.98 -12.50 -17.60
N ALA A 94 -30.42 -12.47 -16.38
CA ALA A 94 -29.65 -11.33 -15.91
C ALA A 94 -28.41 -11.09 -16.78
N LEU A 95 -27.65 -12.15 -17.08
CA LEU A 95 -26.43 -12.07 -17.87
C LEU A 95 -26.72 -11.74 -19.34
N ASP A 96 -27.77 -12.33 -19.94
CA ASP A 96 -28.16 -12.07 -21.32
C ASP A 96 -28.62 -10.62 -21.52
N GLU A 97 -29.45 -10.08 -20.61
CA GLU A 97 -29.91 -8.70 -20.68
C GLU A 97 -28.74 -7.70 -20.50
N ILE A 98 -27.82 -7.98 -19.57
CA ILE A 98 -26.60 -7.17 -19.37
C ILE A 98 -25.72 -7.23 -20.63
N ALA A 99 -25.46 -8.42 -21.16
CA ALA A 99 -24.62 -8.61 -22.33
C ALA A 99 -25.19 -7.93 -23.57
N ALA A 100 -26.50 -8.05 -23.81
CA ALA A 100 -27.19 -7.37 -24.90
C ALA A 100 -27.05 -5.85 -24.77
N LYS A 101 -27.25 -5.30 -23.56
CA LYS A 101 -27.14 -3.86 -23.35
C LYS A 101 -25.71 -3.35 -23.52
N LEU A 102 -24.72 -4.09 -23.02
CA LEU A 102 -23.32 -3.72 -23.19
C LEU A 102 -22.92 -3.71 -24.67
N LYS A 103 -23.33 -4.72 -25.45
CA LYS A 103 -23.08 -4.76 -26.90
C LYS A 103 -23.66 -3.55 -27.62
N GLU A 104 -24.93 -3.21 -27.34
CA GLU A 104 -25.60 -2.03 -27.92
C GLU A 104 -24.82 -0.74 -27.61
N LEU A 105 -24.38 -0.56 -26.37
CA LEU A 105 -23.63 0.64 -25.96
C LEU A 105 -22.25 0.72 -26.63
N ILE A 106 -21.53 -0.40 -26.70
CA ILE A 106 -20.21 -0.49 -27.35
C ILE A 106 -20.35 -0.16 -28.84
N GLU A 107 -21.34 -0.72 -29.52
CA GLU A 107 -21.57 -0.47 -30.95
C GLU A 107 -21.89 1.01 -31.24
N LYS A 108 -22.67 1.64 -30.34
CA LYS A 108 -23.12 3.02 -30.54
C LYS A 108 -22.10 4.09 -30.11
N TYR A 109 -21.34 3.84 -29.05
CA TYR A 109 -20.52 4.86 -28.40
C TYR A 109 -19.03 4.49 -28.26
N GLY A 110 -18.64 3.30 -28.69
CA GLY A 110 -17.31 2.76 -28.46
C GLY A 110 -17.17 2.12 -27.06
N PRO A 111 -16.16 1.25 -26.88
CA PRO A 111 -15.97 0.52 -25.64
C PRO A 111 -15.60 1.40 -24.43
N GLU A 112 -15.08 2.60 -24.67
CA GLU A 112 -14.68 3.58 -23.64
C GLU A 112 -15.87 4.14 -22.86
N CYS A 113 -17.11 4.01 -23.37
CA CYS A 113 -18.31 4.46 -22.66
C CYS A 113 -18.63 3.64 -21.39
N ILE A 114 -17.98 2.49 -21.22
CA ILE A 114 -18.15 1.63 -20.04
C ILE A 114 -17.10 2.01 -19.00
N ALA A 115 -17.53 2.25 -17.76
CA ALA A 115 -16.63 2.42 -16.63
C ALA A 115 -16.90 1.35 -15.58
N VAL A 116 -15.85 0.82 -14.96
CA VAL A 116 -15.96 -0.10 -13.83
C VAL A 116 -15.48 0.58 -12.56
N VAL A 117 -16.38 0.64 -11.58
CA VAL A 117 -16.10 1.12 -10.22
C VAL A 117 -16.18 -0.08 -9.29
N GLU A 118 -15.19 -0.26 -8.43
CA GLU A 118 -15.20 -1.31 -7.42
C GLU A 118 -14.80 -0.81 -6.05
N GLY A 119 -15.08 -1.61 -5.01
CA GLY A 119 -14.60 -1.40 -3.66
C GLY A 119 -13.21 -1.98 -3.41
N THR A 120 -12.72 -1.86 -2.17
CA THR A 120 -11.40 -2.35 -1.77
C THR A 120 -11.33 -3.85 -1.92
N TYR A 121 -10.24 -4.38 -2.49
CA TYR A 121 -9.94 -5.80 -2.64
C TYR A 121 -10.36 -6.66 -1.42
N ARG A 122 -11.47 -7.40 -1.54
CA ARG A 122 -11.89 -8.43 -0.57
C ARG A 122 -11.94 -9.85 -1.17
N THR A 123 -11.80 -9.98 -2.48
CA THR A 123 -11.76 -11.25 -3.23
C THR A 123 -10.79 -11.15 -4.40
N ASP A 124 -10.11 -12.24 -4.74
CA ASP A 124 -9.06 -12.30 -5.78
C ASP A 124 -9.57 -12.25 -7.22
N LEU A 125 -10.34 -11.20 -7.58
CA LEU A 125 -11.08 -11.11 -8.84
C LEU A 125 -10.62 -9.96 -9.75
N TYR A 126 -9.54 -9.26 -9.40
CA TYR A 126 -8.97 -8.21 -10.26
C TYR A 126 -8.61 -8.72 -11.65
N TRP A 127 -8.09 -9.94 -11.74
CA TRP A 127 -7.79 -10.57 -13.01
C TRP A 127 -9.05 -10.76 -13.88
N ALA A 128 -10.19 -11.12 -13.28
CA ALA A 128 -11.43 -11.41 -14.00
C ALA A 128 -12.00 -10.12 -14.60
N ARG A 129 -12.03 -9.05 -13.81
CA ARG A 129 -12.38 -7.70 -14.27
C ARG A 129 -11.42 -7.24 -15.38
N SER A 130 -10.11 -7.28 -15.15
CA SER A 130 -9.13 -6.80 -16.13
C SER A 130 -9.23 -7.58 -17.44
N ARG A 131 -9.43 -8.90 -17.38
CA ARG A 131 -9.64 -9.75 -18.55
C ARG A 131 -10.94 -9.40 -19.29
N PHE A 132 -12.04 -9.17 -18.57
CA PHE A 132 -13.30 -8.77 -19.16
C PHE A 132 -13.17 -7.43 -19.91
N LEU A 133 -12.53 -6.45 -19.29
CA LEU A 133 -12.29 -5.14 -19.88
C LEU A 133 -11.35 -5.17 -21.08
N PHE A 134 -10.29 -5.98 -21.02
CA PHE A 134 -9.45 -6.25 -22.19
C PHE A 134 -10.24 -6.87 -23.34
N ALA A 135 -11.11 -7.83 -23.03
CA ALA A 135 -11.89 -8.55 -24.04
C ALA A 135 -12.89 -7.64 -24.79
N ILE A 136 -13.36 -6.57 -24.15
CA ILE A 136 -14.27 -5.59 -24.77
C ILE A 136 -13.52 -4.38 -25.35
N GLY A 137 -12.18 -4.35 -25.29
CA GLY A 137 -11.38 -3.26 -25.85
C GLY A 137 -11.30 -2.00 -24.98
N ASN A 138 -11.53 -2.10 -23.67
CA ASN A 138 -11.48 -0.97 -22.74
C ASN A 138 -10.66 -1.30 -21.47
N PRO A 139 -9.34 -1.52 -21.59
CA PRO A 139 -8.51 -1.89 -20.45
C PRO A 139 -8.32 -0.76 -19.42
N GLY A 140 -8.60 0.50 -19.78
CA GLY A 140 -8.20 1.68 -19.02
C GLY A 140 -9.28 2.30 -18.14
N ASN A 141 -10.57 2.06 -18.39
CA ASN A 141 -11.64 2.77 -17.68
C ASN A 141 -12.07 2.06 -16.38
N VAL A 142 -11.12 1.94 -15.46
CA VAL A 142 -11.29 1.31 -14.14
C VAL A 142 -10.97 2.31 -13.04
N THR A 143 -11.83 2.39 -12.04
CA THR A 143 -11.54 3.08 -10.80
C THR A 143 -11.75 2.15 -9.60
N ALA A 144 -10.79 2.17 -8.69
CA ALA A 144 -10.72 1.36 -7.49
C ALA A 144 -10.23 2.24 -6.35
N PRO A 145 -10.58 1.98 -5.09
CA PRO A 145 -10.30 2.90 -3.98
C PRO A 145 -8.81 3.13 -3.71
N GLY A 146 -7.93 2.27 -4.25
CA GLY A 146 -6.49 2.50 -4.23
C GLY A 146 -6.08 3.85 -4.84
N THR A 147 -6.86 4.39 -5.80
CA THR A 147 -6.64 5.73 -6.38
C THR A 147 -6.71 6.86 -5.34
N ILE A 148 -7.39 6.62 -4.22
CA ILE A 148 -7.58 7.61 -3.15
C ILE A 148 -6.54 7.42 -2.03
N CYS A 149 -6.22 6.19 -1.65
CA CYS A 149 -5.50 5.94 -0.39
C CYS A 149 -4.11 5.30 -0.50
N SER A 150 -3.74 4.66 -1.62
CA SER A 150 -2.50 3.85 -1.68
C SER A 150 -1.68 4.07 -2.95
N THR A 151 -2.31 4.27 -4.10
CA THR A 151 -1.60 4.44 -5.37
C THR A 151 -0.76 5.71 -5.42
N CYS A 152 -1.18 6.80 -4.76
CA CYS A 152 -0.39 8.02 -4.66
C CYS A 152 0.92 7.78 -3.89
N ASP A 153 0.84 7.06 -2.77
CA ASP A 153 2.01 6.65 -1.98
C ASP A 153 2.93 5.73 -2.79
N VAL A 154 2.37 4.69 -3.43
CA VAL A 154 3.15 3.80 -4.31
C VAL A 154 3.82 4.58 -5.45
N ALA A 155 3.10 5.49 -6.11
CA ALA A 155 3.66 6.32 -7.18
C ALA A 155 4.85 7.16 -6.69
N MET A 156 4.71 7.79 -5.52
CA MET A 156 5.80 8.55 -4.90
C MET A 156 7.00 7.66 -4.57
N GLN A 157 6.78 6.46 -4.05
CA GLN A 157 7.86 5.52 -3.77
C GLN A 157 8.59 5.08 -5.03
N TYR A 158 7.87 4.84 -6.15
CA TYR A 158 8.52 4.58 -7.43
C TYR A 158 9.30 5.79 -7.95
N CYS A 159 8.79 7.02 -7.77
CA CYS A 159 9.51 8.22 -8.14
C CYS A 159 10.79 8.44 -7.31
N MET A 160 10.77 8.10 -6.02
CA MET A 160 11.88 8.35 -5.10
C MET A 160 12.90 7.20 -5.04
N PHE A 161 12.44 5.96 -5.07
CA PHE A 161 13.24 4.76 -4.82
C PHE A 161 13.28 3.80 -6.00
N GLY A 162 12.51 4.03 -7.07
CA GLY A 162 12.38 3.12 -8.21
C GLY A 162 11.59 1.84 -7.91
N ALA A 163 11.11 1.67 -6.68
CA ALA A 163 10.38 0.49 -6.22
C ALA A 163 9.44 0.82 -5.05
N ASN A 164 8.51 -0.11 -4.76
CA ASN A 164 7.72 -0.05 -3.54
C ASN A 164 8.59 -0.45 -2.33
N THR A 165 8.53 0.32 -1.26
CA THR A 165 9.24 0.06 -0.01
C THR A 165 8.54 -1.06 0.78
N HIS A 166 9.34 -1.84 1.50
CA HIS A 166 8.85 -3.02 2.20
C HIS A 166 8.16 -2.66 3.53
N THR A 167 7.42 -3.62 4.08
CA THR A 167 6.81 -3.50 5.42
C THR A 167 7.89 -3.12 6.45
N PRO A 168 7.61 -2.16 7.36
CA PRO A 168 8.59 -1.74 8.37
C PRO A 168 9.01 -2.91 9.26
N ASP A 169 10.32 -2.99 9.52
CA ASP A 169 10.89 -4.00 10.41
C ASP A 169 10.74 -3.58 11.88
N ILE A 170 9.49 -3.73 12.36
CA ILE A 170 9.11 -3.41 13.73
C ILE A 170 9.92 -4.25 14.73
N MET A 171 10.51 -5.38 14.36
CA MET A 171 11.24 -6.23 15.31
C MET A 171 12.67 -5.75 15.56
N ASN A 172 13.31 -5.13 14.57
CA ASN A 172 14.69 -4.67 14.69
C ASN A 172 14.83 -3.15 14.88
N ALA A 173 13.76 -2.38 14.73
CA ALA A 173 13.79 -0.93 14.91
C ALA A 173 14.09 -0.51 16.37
N ARG A 174 14.88 0.55 16.57
CA ARG A 174 15.10 1.22 17.87
C ARG A 174 14.32 2.53 18.01
N CYS A 175 13.83 3.06 16.89
CA CYS A 175 12.97 4.23 16.83
C CYS A 175 11.89 3.98 15.79
N ILE A 176 10.64 4.23 16.14
CA ILE A 176 9.49 4.13 15.25
C ILE A 176 8.76 5.46 15.28
N VAL A 177 8.58 6.04 14.09
CA VAL A 177 7.77 7.22 13.87
C VAL A 177 6.44 6.78 13.27
N LEU A 178 5.35 7.03 13.97
CA LEU A 178 4.00 6.88 13.45
C LEU A 178 3.50 8.25 13.04
N ASP A 179 3.53 8.52 11.73
CA ASP A 179 2.95 9.72 11.15
C ASP A 179 1.53 9.46 10.68
N SER A 180 0.56 10.11 11.32
CA SER A 180 -0.87 10.08 10.96
C SER A 180 -1.43 8.66 10.77
N ARG A 181 -0.89 7.69 11.53
CA ARG A 181 -1.18 6.26 11.39
C ARG A 181 -1.72 5.68 12.70
N HIS A 182 -2.85 4.97 12.62
CA HIS A 182 -3.50 4.32 13.76
C HIS A 182 -3.46 2.78 13.65
N PRO A 183 -2.28 2.14 13.79
CA PRO A 183 -2.17 0.69 13.71
C PRO A 183 -3.02 -0.03 14.77
N SER A 184 -3.38 0.60 15.89
CA SER A 184 -4.24 -0.03 16.90
C SER A 184 -5.64 -0.40 16.36
N GLU A 185 -6.14 0.38 15.39
CA GLU A 185 -7.42 0.14 14.73
C GLU A 185 -7.26 -0.44 13.31
N SER A 186 -6.28 0.05 12.56
CA SER A 186 -6.11 -0.28 11.13
C SER A 186 -5.24 -1.51 10.89
N LEU A 187 -4.29 -1.81 11.79
CA LEU A 187 -3.31 -2.89 11.66
C LEU A 187 -2.99 -3.56 13.02
N PRO A 188 -3.97 -4.16 13.70
CA PRO A 188 -3.81 -4.58 15.10
C PRO A 188 -2.66 -5.55 15.33
N ALA A 189 -2.37 -6.44 14.37
CA ALA A 189 -1.23 -7.36 14.49
C ALA A 189 0.12 -6.63 14.60
N GLN A 190 0.32 -5.56 13.82
CA GLN A 190 1.53 -4.73 13.90
C GLN A 190 1.56 -3.93 15.21
N TRP A 191 0.41 -3.39 15.63
CA TRP A 191 0.28 -2.69 16.91
C TRP A 191 0.61 -3.58 18.10
N HIS A 192 0.10 -4.81 18.12
CA HIS A 192 0.39 -5.77 19.18
C HIS A 192 1.87 -6.13 19.23
N ALA A 193 2.51 -6.40 18.08
CA ALA A 193 3.95 -6.65 18.03
C ALA A 193 4.75 -5.46 18.59
N LEU A 194 4.39 -4.23 18.21
CA LEU A 194 5.01 -3.00 18.71
C LEU A 194 4.85 -2.87 20.24
N MET A 195 3.64 -3.09 20.76
CA MET A 195 3.36 -3.00 22.19
C MET A 195 4.00 -4.12 23.01
N GLU A 196 4.11 -5.34 22.47
CA GLU A 196 4.84 -6.44 23.09
C GLU A 196 6.31 -6.06 23.29
N ARG A 197 6.98 -5.52 22.26
CA ARG A 197 8.36 -5.03 22.37
C ARG A 197 8.50 -3.90 23.40
N LYS A 198 7.65 -2.87 23.29
CA LYS A 198 7.72 -1.71 24.20
C LYS A 198 7.49 -2.09 25.66
N ARG A 199 6.54 -3.00 25.94
CA ARG A 199 6.25 -3.50 27.31
C ARG A 199 7.27 -4.53 27.80
N GLY A 200 7.95 -5.22 26.88
CA GLY A 200 9.02 -6.16 27.17
C GLY A 200 10.30 -5.52 27.72
N GLY A 201 10.37 -4.19 27.76
CA GLY A 201 11.53 -3.44 28.28
C GLY A 201 12.64 -3.24 27.26
N GLU A 202 12.38 -3.49 25.98
CA GLU A 202 13.34 -3.20 24.90
C GLU A 202 13.54 -1.69 24.74
N GLU A 203 14.75 -1.28 24.35
CA GLU A 203 15.08 0.12 24.08
C GLU A 203 14.47 0.55 22.73
N LEU A 204 13.21 0.99 22.78
CA LEU A 204 12.42 1.41 21.63
C LEU A 204 11.74 2.75 21.88
N TYR A 205 12.12 3.76 21.10
CA TYR A 205 11.45 5.05 21.05
C TYR A 205 10.26 5.02 20.09
N LEU A 206 9.10 5.44 20.57
CA LEU A 206 7.87 5.62 19.81
C LEU A 206 7.54 7.11 19.75
N ILE A 207 7.62 7.67 18.54
CA ILE A 207 7.25 9.04 18.23
C ILE A 207 5.94 9.00 17.44
N VAL A 208 4.93 9.75 17.88
CA VAL A 208 3.62 9.82 17.22
C VAL A 208 3.36 11.25 16.77
N LEU A 209 3.18 11.45 15.46
CA LEU A 209 2.73 12.70 14.87
C LEU A 209 1.24 12.54 14.59
N ASP A 210 0.40 13.17 15.42
CA ASP A 210 -1.05 13.13 15.21
C ASP A 210 -1.72 14.36 15.84
N PRO A 211 -2.65 15.03 15.16
CA PRO A 211 -3.41 16.14 15.76
C PRO A 211 -4.30 15.70 16.94
N ARG A 212 -4.66 14.42 17.04
CA ARG A 212 -5.52 13.85 18.07
C ARG A 212 -4.70 13.02 19.06
N PHE A 213 -5.16 12.99 20.30
CA PHE A 213 -4.60 12.09 21.31
C PHE A 213 -5.19 10.68 21.14
N THR A 214 -4.54 9.86 20.31
CA THR A 214 -4.97 8.49 20.00
C THR A 214 -4.39 7.45 20.98
N GLU A 215 -4.79 6.18 20.83
CA GLU A 215 -4.18 5.07 21.60
C GLU A 215 -2.68 4.96 21.34
N GLU A 216 -2.22 5.27 20.13
CA GLU A 216 -0.80 5.37 19.81
C GLU A 216 -0.11 6.48 20.60
N ALA A 217 -0.68 7.69 20.57
CA ALA A 217 -0.14 8.83 21.31
C ALA A 217 -0.07 8.58 22.82
N ARG A 218 -1.06 7.86 23.38
CA ARG A 218 -1.07 7.46 24.79
C ARG A 218 0.12 6.57 25.16
N ASN A 219 0.58 5.71 24.24
CA ASN A 219 1.69 4.80 24.47
C ASN A 219 3.01 5.34 23.90
N ALA A 220 3.05 6.56 23.37
CA ALA A 220 4.24 7.16 22.78
C ALA A 220 5.19 7.74 23.83
N ASP A 221 6.48 7.78 23.51
CA ASP A 221 7.46 8.55 24.29
C ASP A 221 7.36 10.04 23.94
N TYR A 222 7.07 10.34 22.68
CA TYR A 222 6.84 11.70 22.19
C TYR A 222 5.58 11.75 21.35
N TRP A 223 4.65 12.64 21.73
CA TRP A 223 3.49 12.98 20.92
C TRP A 223 3.64 14.40 20.38
N LEU A 224 3.68 14.53 19.07
CA LEU A 224 3.76 15.79 18.33
C LEU A 224 2.36 16.12 17.80
N GLN A 225 1.69 17.06 18.47
CA GLN A 225 0.35 17.50 18.08
C GLN A 225 0.42 18.56 16.98
N LEU A 226 0.53 18.11 15.74
CA LEU A 226 0.64 18.98 14.57
C LEU A 226 -0.71 19.57 14.15
N ARG A 227 -0.67 20.66 13.38
CA ARG A 227 -1.85 21.11 12.64
C ARG A 227 -2.06 20.17 11.45
N PRO A 228 -3.30 19.75 11.12
CA PRO A 228 -3.55 18.88 9.99
C PRO A 228 -2.91 19.40 8.69
N GLY A 229 -2.14 18.54 8.00
CA GLY A 229 -1.46 18.87 6.74
C GLY A 229 -0.16 19.66 6.89
N THR A 230 0.47 19.66 8.06
CA THR A 230 1.74 20.38 8.31
C THR A 230 2.94 19.46 8.56
N ASP A 231 2.77 18.17 8.30
CA ASP A 231 3.74 17.08 8.57
C ASP A 231 5.05 17.29 7.81
N ALA A 232 4.98 17.80 6.57
CA ALA A 232 6.15 18.17 5.77
C ALA A 232 7.06 19.18 6.49
N GLY A 233 6.49 20.12 7.26
CA GLY A 233 7.27 21.08 8.04
C GLY A 233 8.12 20.41 9.13
N VAL A 234 7.62 19.33 9.74
CA VAL A 234 8.36 18.55 10.74
C VAL A 234 9.52 17.81 10.09
N PHE A 235 9.26 17.06 9.02
CA PHE A 235 10.31 16.31 8.33
C PHE A 235 11.40 17.22 7.76
N LEU A 236 11.03 18.36 7.15
CA LEU A 236 12.00 19.35 6.68
C LEU A 236 12.82 19.95 7.83
N SER A 237 12.21 20.17 9.01
CA SER A 237 12.92 20.65 10.19
C SER A 237 13.90 19.61 10.72
N TRP A 238 13.53 18.32 10.73
CA TRP A 238 14.44 17.23 11.09
C TRP A 238 15.61 17.13 10.12
N MET A 239 15.34 17.18 8.81
CA MET A 239 16.38 17.20 7.78
C MET A 239 17.32 18.40 7.95
N TYR A 240 16.77 19.59 8.21
CA TYR A 240 17.57 20.80 8.47
C TYR A 240 18.52 20.61 9.65
N ILE A 241 18.04 20.07 10.78
CA ILE A 241 18.88 19.80 11.95
C ILE A 241 19.95 18.76 11.61
N MET A 242 19.58 17.67 10.93
CA MET A 242 20.52 16.62 10.52
C MET A 242 21.64 17.16 9.64
N ILE A 243 21.32 18.03 8.68
CA ILE A 243 22.31 18.64 7.79
C ILE A 243 23.17 19.66 8.55
N ARG A 244 22.55 20.59 9.29
CA ARG A 244 23.24 21.65 10.03
C ARG A 244 24.23 21.08 11.05
N ASP A 245 23.83 20.04 11.76
CA ASP A 245 24.62 19.43 12.83
C ASP A 245 25.44 18.21 12.35
N ASN A 246 25.40 17.92 11.04
CA ASN A 246 26.09 16.78 10.41
C ASN A 246 25.79 15.43 11.09
N LEU A 247 24.50 15.16 11.33
CA LEU A 247 23.96 13.95 11.99
C LEU A 247 23.43 12.89 10.99
N PHE A 248 23.56 13.14 9.68
CA PHE A 248 23.13 12.18 8.65
C PHE A 248 24.24 11.20 8.29
N ASP A 249 23.85 10.03 7.77
CA ASP A 249 24.79 9.07 7.20
C ASP A 249 25.31 9.60 5.86
N ARG A 250 26.50 10.20 5.92
CA ARG A 250 27.15 10.82 4.76
C ARG A 250 27.43 9.80 3.65
N GLU A 251 27.93 8.63 4.00
CA GLU A 251 28.25 7.58 3.03
C GLU A 251 26.99 7.09 2.32
N PHE A 252 25.88 6.95 3.06
CA PHE A 252 24.60 6.62 2.46
C PHE A 252 24.15 7.66 1.45
N VAL A 253 24.19 8.96 1.80
CA VAL A 253 23.77 10.03 0.89
C VAL A 253 24.70 10.11 -0.34
N GLU A 254 26.01 9.91 -0.15
CA GLU A 254 26.99 9.90 -1.25
C GLU A 254 26.77 8.76 -2.26
N LYS A 255 26.31 7.59 -1.81
CA LYS A 255 26.21 6.39 -2.64
C LYS A 255 24.80 6.04 -3.12
N TRP A 256 23.79 6.29 -2.29
CA TRP A 256 22.43 5.79 -2.47
C TRP A 256 21.39 6.90 -2.66
N SER A 257 21.85 8.11 -2.97
CA SER A 257 20.97 9.25 -3.26
C SER A 257 21.48 10.05 -4.46
N ASN A 258 20.64 10.96 -4.95
CA ASN A 258 21.02 11.96 -5.95
C ASN A 258 21.66 13.22 -5.33
N GLY A 259 21.92 13.24 -4.02
CA GLY A 259 22.52 14.39 -3.31
C GLY A 259 23.82 14.91 -3.93
N PRO A 260 24.77 14.06 -4.36
CA PRO A 260 26.03 14.51 -4.98
C PRO A 260 25.93 14.98 -6.43
N LEU A 261 24.77 14.83 -7.09
CA LEU A 261 24.61 15.23 -8.49
C LEU A 261 24.55 16.75 -8.60
N LEU A 262 25.27 17.30 -9.58
CA LEU A 262 25.38 18.74 -9.77
C LEU A 262 24.13 19.30 -10.44
N LEU A 263 23.68 20.46 -9.94
CA LEU A 263 22.55 21.21 -10.48
C LEU A 263 23.01 22.51 -11.13
N ARG A 264 22.40 22.85 -12.26
CA ARG A 264 22.64 24.08 -13.00
C ARG A 264 21.78 25.22 -12.44
N THR A 265 22.43 26.21 -11.84
CA THR A 265 21.75 27.40 -11.30
C THR A 265 21.20 28.34 -12.37
N ASP A 266 21.61 28.18 -13.64
CA ASP A 266 21.10 28.97 -14.78
C ASP A 266 19.84 28.38 -15.42
N LYS A 267 19.51 27.11 -15.12
CA LYS A 267 18.41 26.36 -15.76
C LYS A 267 17.47 25.65 -14.78
N ASP A 268 17.76 25.69 -13.48
CA ASP A 268 17.05 24.93 -12.45
C ASP A 268 16.90 23.43 -12.81
N TRP A 269 17.95 22.85 -13.41
CA TRP A 269 17.97 21.46 -13.86
C TRP A 269 19.31 20.80 -13.61
N TRP A 270 19.36 19.46 -13.60
CA TRP A 270 20.60 18.71 -13.44
C TRP A 270 21.64 19.05 -14.52
N LEU A 271 22.91 19.09 -14.14
CA LEU A 271 24.02 19.12 -15.09
C LEU A 271 24.15 17.74 -15.73
N THR A 272 24.13 17.70 -17.06
CA THR A 272 24.14 16.44 -17.83
C THR A 272 25.46 16.22 -18.55
N GLU A 273 25.73 14.97 -18.96
CA GLU A 273 26.92 14.63 -19.76
C GLU A 273 26.99 15.47 -21.05
N LYS A 274 25.86 15.72 -21.72
CA LYS A 274 25.77 16.60 -22.91
C LYS A 274 26.34 18.00 -22.67
N ASP A 275 26.24 18.51 -21.45
CA ASP A 275 26.72 19.85 -21.11
C ASP A 275 28.23 19.91 -20.94
N VAL A 276 28.89 18.80 -20.62
CA VAL A 276 30.33 18.73 -20.29
C VAL A 276 31.15 17.97 -21.32
N VAL A 277 30.53 17.11 -22.13
CA VAL A 277 31.18 16.31 -23.19
C VAL A 277 30.45 16.50 -24.52
N LYS A 278 31.20 16.79 -25.59
CA LYS A 278 30.64 16.96 -26.93
C LYS A 278 30.06 15.63 -27.43
N GLY A 279 28.77 15.62 -27.73
CA GLY A 279 28.04 14.39 -28.12
C GLY A 279 27.59 13.54 -26.93
N GLY A 280 27.72 14.06 -25.71
CA GLY A 280 27.24 13.44 -24.48
C GLY A 280 25.71 13.27 -24.44
N LYS A 281 25.24 12.37 -23.57
CA LYS A 281 23.82 12.07 -23.41
C LYS A 281 23.12 13.05 -22.44
N GLU A 282 21.82 13.21 -22.59
CA GLU A 282 20.98 14.06 -21.71
C GLU A 282 20.46 13.31 -20.47
N ASP A 283 20.50 11.98 -20.48
CA ASP A 283 20.02 11.09 -19.42
C ASP A 283 21.15 10.61 -18.48
N ARG A 284 22.33 11.21 -18.58
CA ARG A 284 23.48 10.96 -17.70
C ARG A 284 23.86 12.23 -16.96
N TYR A 285 24.13 12.10 -15.68
CA TYR A 285 24.24 13.22 -14.75
C TYR A 285 25.67 13.39 -14.25
N VAL A 286 26.05 14.60 -13.85
CA VAL A 286 27.42 14.92 -13.45
C VAL A 286 27.54 15.02 -11.94
N ALA A 287 28.61 14.49 -11.36
CA ALA A 287 29.02 14.67 -9.97
C ALA A 287 30.46 15.18 -9.88
N MET A 288 30.86 15.71 -8.72
CA MET A 288 32.23 16.12 -8.44
C MET A 288 32.94 15.05 -7.61
N ASP A 289 34.04 14.49 -8.12
CA ASP A 289 34.95 13.61 -7.38
C ASP A 289 36.16 14.39 -6.86
N LYS A 290 36.51 14.18 -5.59
CA LYS A 290 37.60 14.90 -4.91
C LYS A 290 38.97 14.72 -5.57
N ASN A 291 39.21 13.60 -6.26
CA ASN A 291 40.50 13.27 -6.88
C ASN A 291 40.48 13.36 -8.40
N LYS A 292 39.33 13.04 -9.02
CA LYS A 292 39.18 12.90 -10.47
C LYS A 292 38.51 14.12 -11.12
N GLY A 293 37.93 15.03 -10.35
CA GLY A 293 37.15 16.16 -10.87
C GLY A 293 35.76 15.70 -11.32
N LEU A 294 35.28 16.22 -12.45
CA LEU A 294 33.94 15.86 -12.94
C LEU A 294 33.88 14.39 -13.39
N ILE A 295 32.87 13.68 -12.89
CA ILE A 295 32.54 12.30 -13.25
C ILE A 295 31.07 12.20 -13.66
N ILE A 296 30.73 11.16 -14.41
CA ILE A 296 29.41 10.99 -15.04
C ILE A 296 28.70 9.77 -14.47
N TRP A 297 27.57 9.98 -13.81
CA TRP A 297 26.64 8.96 -13.39
C TRP A 297 25.76 8.49 -14.55
N ASP A 298 25.77 7.18 -14.84
CA ASP A 298 24.80 6.53 -15.72
C ASP A 298 23.70 5.86 -14.87
N PRO A 299 22.45 6.36 -14.91
CA PRO A 299 21.37 5.80 -14.09
C PRO A 299 20.86 4.45 -14.60
N VAL A 300 21.13 4.07 -15.85
CA VAL A 300 20.73 2.76 -16.40
C VAL A 300 21.71 1.69 -15.95
N MET A 301 23.00 2.00 -15.99
CA MET A 301 24.06 1.08 -15.56
C MET A 301 24.31 1.10 -14.05
N CYS A 302 23.78 2.12 -13.35
CA CYS A 302 24.05 2.39 -11.93
C CYS A 302 25.57 2.46 -11.65
N GLN A 303 26.31 3.21 -12.47
CA GLN A 303 27.77 3.29 -12.40
C GLN A 303 28.31 4.67 -12.79
N PHE A 304 29.44 5.05 -12.19
CA PHE A 304 30.18 6.26 -12.56
C PHE A 304 31.21 6.03 -13.67
N TYR A 305 31.44 7.05 -14.49
CA TYR A 305 32.41 7.04 -15.59
C TYR A 305 33.24 8.33 -15.59
N THR A 306 34.44 8.25 -16.16
CA THR A 306 35.24 9.43 -16.48
C THR A 306 34.60 10.21 -17.65
N LEU A 307 35.03 11.46 -17.86
CA LEU A 307 34.61 12.24 -19.03
C LEU A 307 35.03 11.62 -20.37
N SER A 308 36.04 10.74 -20.38
CA SER A 308 36.45 9.97 -21.57
C SER A 308 35.60 8.71 -21.80
N GLY A 309 34.67 8.39 -20.89
CA GLY A 309 33.76 7.25 -21.01
C GLY A 309 34.29 5.95 -20.42
N GLU A 310 35.35 5.98 -19.61
CA GLU A 310 35.87 4.80 -18.92
C GLU A 310 35.09 4.58 -17.61
N PRO A 311 34.64 3.35 -17.28
CA PRO A 311 33.96 3.07 -16.03
C PRO A 311 34.91 3.26 -14.84
N ILE A 312 34.40 3.82 -13.75
CA ILE A 312 35.12 3.99 -12.49
C ILE A 312 34.59 2.94 -11.51
N PRO A 313 35.46 2.13 -10.87
CA PRO A 313 35.04 1.24 -9.80
C PRO A 313 34.46 2.03 -8.61
N ASP A 314 33.37 1.55 -8.00
CA ASP A 314 32.66 2.26 -6.93
C ASP A 314 33.56 2.57 -5.72
N GLU A 315 34.49 1.67 -5.40
CA GLU A 315 35.47 1.86 -4.33
C GLU A 315 36.45 3.03 -4.58
N GLU A 316 36.59 3.46 -5.83
CA GLU A 316 37.45 4.57 -6.22
C GLU A 316 36.71 5.91 -6.33
N VAL A 317 35.39 5.90 -6.23
CA VAL A 317 34.55 7.10 -6.31
C VAL A 317 34.50 7.77 -4.93
N LYS A 318 34.86 9.05 -4.89
CA LYS A 318 34.81 9.91 -3.70
C LYS A 318 34.10 11.20 -4.05
N VAL A 319 32.79 11.11 -4.19
CA VAL A 319 31.95 12.26 -4.49
C VAL A 319 32.01 13.32 -3.37
N GLU A 320 31.84 14.56 -3.77
CA GLU A 320 31.63 15.70 -2.89
C GLU A 320 30.13 15.99 -2.77
N LEU A 321 29.67 16.19 -1.53
CA LEU A 321 28.30 16.56 -1.18
C LEU A 321 28.16 18.04 -0.91
#